data_AF-A0A537YP38-F1
#
_entry.id   AF-A0A537YP38-F1
#
_cell.length_a   1.000
_cell.length_b   1.000
_cell.length_c   1.000
_cell.angle_alpha   90.00
_cell.angle_beta   90.00
_cell.angle_gamma   90.00
#
_symmetry.space_group_name_H-M   'P 1'
#
loop_
_entity.id
_entity.type
_entity.pdbx_description
1 polymer ?
#
loop_
_entity_poly.entity_id
_entity_poly.type
_entity_poly.pdbx_seq_one_letter_code
_entity_poly.pdbx_strand_id
1 'polypeptide(L)'
;MPVFFDDTEYATIEAACERLIPPLDGHPGARAIGVVDFIDGLLGAFSFDPPRVFGGGPFSGRGGGEASFSNFLPLNRVEELAWRTRIEGSQGIAEREFNGPVVGWQQRYRDGIAGLGPDFATLAGEEQDARLDAVPAFKALLYEHACHGAYSAPEYGGNRDLGGWRAIGFAGDVQPRGYTDAEVANP
;
A
#
# COMPACT_ATOMS: atom_id res chain seq x y z
N MET A 1 -0.25 -5.61 -15.81
CA MET A 1 -1.62 -6.15 -15.70
C MET A 1 -1.93 -6.26 -14.22
N PRO A 2 -3.09 -5.76 -13.76
CA PRO A 2 -3.50 -5.87 -12.37
C PRO A 2 -3.46 -7.32 -11.85
N VAL A 3 -3.21 -7.50 -10.56
CA VAL A 3 -3.10 -8.78 -9.85
C VAL A 3 -4.43 -9.17 -9.22
N PHE A 4 -5.10 -8.23 -8.53
CA PHE A 4 -6.36 -8.46 -7.83
C PHE A 4 -7.53 -7.73 -8.48
N PHE A 5 -7.34 -6.47 -8.84
CA PHE A 5 -8.39 -5.66 -9.48
C PHE A 5 -8.58 -6.06 -10.95
N ASP A 6 -9.76 -5.78 -11.50
CA ASP A 6 -9.89 -5.61 -12.95
C ASP A 6 -9.49 -4.19 -13.38
N ASP A 7 -9.47 -3.93 -14.68
CA ASP A 7 -9.05 -2.62 -15.23
C ASP A 7 -9.94 -1.45 -14.77
N THR A 8 -11.24 -1.69 -14.55
CA THR A 8 -12.19 -0.65 -14.13
C THR A 8 -12.04 -0.34 -12.64
N GLU A 9 -11.89 -1.39 -11.82
CA GLU A 9 -11.61 -1.28 -10.40
C GLU A 9 -10.27 -0.59 -10.15
N TYR A 10 -9.23 -0.97 -10.90
CA TYR A 10 -7.92 -0.34 -10.82
C TYR A 10 -8.03 1.17 -11.11
N ALA A 11 -8.71 1.56 -12.20
CA ALA A 11 -8.90 2.97 -12.55
C ALA A 11 -9.68 3.74 -11.47
N THR A 12 -10.68 3.09 -10.86
CA THR A 12 -11.47 3.67 -9.76
C THR A 12 -10.60 3.92 -8.52
N ILE A 13 -9.81 2.93 -8.10
CA ILE A 13 -8.93 3.05 -6.94
C ILE A 13 -7.79 4.03 -7.21
N GLU A 14 -7.22 4.06 -8.42
CA GLU A 14 -6.20 5.04 -8.79
C GLU A 14 -6.74 6.48 -8.67
N ALA A 15 -7.92 6.74 -9.24
CA ALA A 15 -8.57 8.04 -9.15
C ALA A 15 -8.86 8.43 -7.69
N ALA A 16 -9.37 7.49 -6.89
CA ALA A 16 -9.66 7.73 -5.47
C ALA A 16 -8.39 8.02 -4.67
N CYS A 17 -7.31 7.28 -4.90
CA CYS A 17 -6.01 7.52 -4.28
C CYS A 17 -5.43 8.90 -4.67
N GLU A 18 -5.61 9.34 -5.91
CA GLU A 18 -5.17 10.67 -6.36
C GLU A 18 -5.92 11.80 -5.63
N ARG A 19 -7.19 11.60 -5.26
CA ARG A 19 -7.92 12.55 -4.40
C ARG A 19 -7.37 12.60 -2.98
N LEU A 20 -6.92 11.46 -2.46
CA LEU A 20 -6.41 11.32 -1.09
C LEU A 20 -4.97 11.82 -0.94
N ILE A 21 -4.12 11.56 -1.93
CA ILE A 21 -2.73 12.03 -1.98
C ILE A 21 -2.52 12.72 -3.33
N PRO A 22 -3.01 13.96 -3.49
CA PRO A 22 -2.90 14.69 -4.75
C PRO A 22 -1.46 15.15 -5.01
N PRO A 23 -1.13 15.50 -6.26
CA PRO A 23 0.08 16.24 -6.54
C PRO A 23 0.01 17.62 -5.87
N LEU A 24 1.06 17.96 -5.13
CA LEU A 24 1.25 19.24 -4.44
C LEU A 24 2.70 19.70 -4.69
N ASP A 25 3.03 20.94 -4.34
CA ASP A 25 4.41 21.44 -4.47
C ASP A 25 5.39 20.53 -3.71
N GLY A 26 6.19 19.76 -4.46
CA GLY A 26 7.16 18.80 -3.94
C GLY A 26 6.65 17.38 -3.74
N HIS A 27 5.33 17.13 -3.80
CA HIS A 27 4.77 15.76 -3.74
C HIS A 27 4.20 15.35 -5.11
N PRO A 28 4.69 14.27 -5.74
CA PRO A 28 4.30 13.87 -7.10
C PRO A 28 2.86 13.36 -7.25
N GLY A 29 2.19 13.01 -6.15
CA GLY A 29 0.82 12.47 -6.14
C GLY A 29 0.78 10.94 -6.22
N ALA A 30 -0.38 10.36 -5.87
CA ALA A 30 -0.57 8.92 -5.72
C ALA A 30 -0.34 8.13 -7.01
N ARG A 31 -0.87 8.63 -8.13
CA ARG A 31 -0.73 8.02 -9.46
C ARG A 31 0.73 7.95 -9.88
N ALA A 32 1.44 9.07 -9.76
CA ALA A 32 2.83 9.18 -10.20
C ALA A 32 3.74 8.18 -9.45
N ILE A 33 3.47 7.94 -8.16
CA ILE A 33 4.27 7.04 -7.32
C ILE A 33 3.73 5.60 -7.23
N GLY A 34 2.70 5.25 -8.01
CA GLY A 34 2.20 3.87 -8.09
C GLY A 34 1.47 3.38 -6.84
N VAL A 35 0.76 4.25 -6.12
CA VAL A 35 0.02 3.85 -4.90
C VAL A 35 -0.96 2.71 -5.17
N VAL A 36 -1.68 2.74 -6.29
CA VAL A 36 -2.63 1.67 -6.64
C VAL A 36 -1.92 0.34 -6.91
N ASP A 37 -0.69 0.35 -7.45
CA ASP A 37 0.10 -0.86 -7.68
C ASP A 37 0.45 -1.55 -6.36
N PHE A 38 0.78 -0.77 -5.32
CA PHE A 38 0.97 -1.30 -3.97
C PHE A 38 -0.31 -1.95 -3.44
N ILE A 39 -1.46 -1.28 -3.57
CA ILE A 39 -2.73 -1.77 -3.03
C ILE A 39 -3.15 -3.06 -3.74
N ASP A 40 -3.07 -3.07 -5.07
CA ASP A 40 -3.37 -4.24 -5.90
C ASP A 40 -2.44 -5.43 -5.56
N GLY A 41 -1.14 -5.16 -5.41
CA GLY A 41 -0.16 -6.15 -4.97
C GLY A 41 -0.41 -6.69 -3.56
N LEU A 42 -0.81 -5.83 -2.61
CA LEU A 42 -1.16 -6.22 -1.24
C LEU A 42 -2.41 -7.10 -1.20
N LEU A 43 -3.46 -6.72 -1.92
CA LEU A 43 -4.71 -7.50 -1.97
C LEU A 43 -4.52 -8.81 -2.74
N GLY A 44 -3.62 -8.83 -3.70
CA GLY A 44 -3.22 -10.00 -4.48
C GLY A 44 -1.99 -10.74 -3.94
N ALA A 45 -1.54 -10.48 -2.71
CA ALA A 45 -0.22 -10.93 -2.23
C ALA A 45 -0.03 -12.45 -2.30
N PHE A 46 -1.10 -13.22 -2.13
CA PHE A 46 -1.10 -14.69 -2.17
C PHE A 46 -1.24 -15.31 -3.58
N SER A 47 -1.28 -14.48 -4.62
CA SER A 47 -1.16 -14.93 -6.03
C SER A 47 0.29 -15.20 -6.45
N PHE A 48 1.25 -15.02 -5.53
CA PHE A 48 2.68 -15.23 -5.73
C PHE A 48 3.22 -16.29 -4.76
N ASP A 49 4.35 -16.91 -5.14
CA ASP A 49 5.11 -17.85 -4.30
C ASP A 49 6.60 -17.45 -4.27
N PRO A 50 7.18 -17.11 -3.10
CA PRO A 50 6.49 -16.87 -1.82
C PRO A 50 5.52 -15.67 -1.90
N PRO A 51 4.50 -15.61 -1.02
CA PRO A 51 3.54 -14.51 -1.05
C PRO A 51 4.23 -13.17 -0.79
N ARG A 52 3.78 -12.12 -1.49
CA ARG A 52 4.38 -10.78 -1.43
C ARG A 52 3.98 -10.00 -0.17
N VAL A 53 4.19 -10.61 0.99
CA VAL A 53 3.80 -10.08 2.31
C VAL A 53 5.00 -9.49 3.05
N PHE A 54 6.11 -10.22 3.11
CA PHE A 54 7.31 -9.79 3.82
C PHE A 54 8.53 -9.88 2.89
N GLY A 55 9.02 -8.71 2.48
CA GLY A 55 10.29 -8.57 1.78
C GLY A 55 11.45 -8.92 2.71
N GLY A 56 12.49 -9.53 2.13
CA GLY A 56 13.69 -9.92 2.86
C GLY A 56 14.43 -8.73 3.47
N GLY A 57 15.52 -9.04 4.17
CA GLY A 57 16.32 -8.04 4.85
C GLY A 57 17.77 -8.51 5.03
N PRO A 58 18.61 -7.71 5.68
CA PRO A 58 18.26 -6.45 6.35
C PRO A 58 18.44 -5.19 5.51
N PHE A 59 18.88 -5.27 4.25
CA PHE A 59 19.26 -4.09 3.45
C PHE A 59 18.51 -4.01 2.11
N SER A 60 18.14 -2.80 1.67
CA SER A 60 17.62 -2.62 0.30
C SER A 60 18.72 -2.56 -0.76
N GLY A 61 19.99 -2.42 -0.34
CA GLY A 61 21.13 -2.18 -1.22
C GLY A 61 21.30 -0.73 -1.69
N ARG A 62 20.33 0.17 -1.43
CA ARG A 62 20.43 1.61 -1.82
C ARG A 62 21.58 2.34 -1.13
N GLY A 63 21.88 1.97 0.11
CA GLY A 63 23.02 2.50 0.89
C GLY A 63 24.27 1.62 0.85
N GLY A 64 24.33 0.63 -0.04
CA GLY A 64 25.29 -0.46 0.01
C GLY A 64 24.73 -1.71 0.70
N GLY A 65 25.50 -2.81 0.68
CA GLY A 65 25.04 -4.13 1.11
C GLY A 65 24.28 -4.89 0.01
N GLU A 66 23.99 -6.16 0.25
CA GLU A 66 23.21 -6.99 -0.67
C GLU A 66 21.74 -6.58 -0.65
N ALA A 67 21.18 -6.27 -1.82
CA ALA A 67 19.78 -5.90 -1.96
C ALA A 67 18.88 -7.12 -1.71
N SER A 68 18.14 -7.13 -0.61
CA SER A 68 17.28 -8.26 -0.23
C SER A 68 15.81 -7.91 -0.04
N PHE A 69 15.43 -6.64 -0.09
CA PHE A 69 14.04 -6.22 0.08
C PHE A 69 13.10 -6.73 -1.02
N SER A 70 13.64 -7.03 -2.21
CA SER A 70 12.89 -7.66 -3.31
C SER A 70 12.73 -9.18 -3.17
N ASN A 71 13.43 -9.80 -2.20
CA ASN A 71 13.40 -11.25 -1.98
C ASN A 71 12.37 -11.59 -0.92
N PHE A 72 11.12 -11.81 -1.32
CA PHE A 72 10.06 -12.15 -0.39
C PHE A 72 10.31 -13.49 0.32
N LEU A 73 9.90 -13.57 1.59
CA LEU A 73 10.13 -14.74 2.42
C LEU A 73 8.89 -15.63 2.50
N PRO A 74 9.05 -16.97 2.55
CA PRO A 74 7.94 -17.86 2.84
C PRO A 74 7.41 -17.59 4.25
N LEU A 75 6.09 -17.65 4.41
CA LEU A 75 5.43 -17.49 5.70
C LEU A 75 5.33 -18.83 6.41
N ASN A 76 5.45 -18.82 7.74
CA ASN A 76 5.08 -20.00 8.51
C ASN A 76 3.55 -20.14 8.57
N ARG A 77 3.05 -21.30 9.04
CA ARG A 77 1.62 -21.62 9.08
C ARG A 77 0.76 -20.55 9.79
N VAL A 78 1.25 -19.99 10.89
CA VAL A 78 0.51 -19.02 11.70
C VAL A 78 0.50 -17.65 11.02
N GLU A 79 1.63 -17.24 10.45
CA GLU A 79 1.75 -16.00 9.67
C GLU A 79 0.85 -16.05 8.44
N GLU A 80 0.88 -17.14 7.66
CA GLU A 80 0.01 -17.33 6.51
C GLU A 80 -1.47 -17.29 6.91
N LEU A 81 -1.85 -18.02 7.97
CA LEU A 81 -3.22 -18.02 8.48
C LEU A 81 -3.67 -16.60 8.84
N ALA A 82 -2.85 -15.84 9.57
CA ALA A 82 -3.17 -14.47 9.98
C ALA A 82 -3.30 -13.52 8.78
N TRP A 83 -2.36 -13.58 7.84
CA TRP A 83 -2.36 -12.70 6.67
C TRP A 83 -3.49 -13.02 5.69
N ARG A 84 -3.77 -14.30 5.44
CA ARG A 84 -4.93 -14.67 4.62
C ARG A 84 -6.24 -14.28 5.28
N THR A 85 -6.37 -14.45 6.61
CA THR A 85 -7.57 -13.98 7.34
C THR A 85 -7.78 -12.48 7.18
N ARG A 86 -6.70 -11.69 7.20
CA ARG A 86 -6.76 -10.24 7.02
C ARG A 86 -7.11 -9.82 5.59
N ILE A 87 -6.53 -10.47 4.58
CA ILE A 87 -6.71 -10.12 3.17
C ILE A 87 -8.01 -10.72 2.60
N GLU A 88 -8.18 -12.02 2.71
CA GLU A 88 -9.28 -12.80 2.09
C GLU A 88 -10.50 -12.89 3.00
N GLY A 89 -10.32 -12.69 4.30
CA GLY A 89 -11.36 -12.90 5.31
C GLY A 89 -11.38 -14.34 5.80
N SER A 90 -12.41 -14.65 6.59
CA SER A 90 -12.55 -15.98 7.18
C SER A 90 -13.15 -17.02 6.25
N GLN A 91 -14.04 -16.63 5.33
CA GLN A 91 -14.63 -17.49 4.30
C GLN A 91 -15.28 -18.79 4.85
N GLY A 92 -15.76 -18.79 6.10
CA GLY A 92 -16.32 -19.99 6.75
C GLY A 92 -15.26 -21.02 7.21
N ILE A 93 -13.98 -20.69 7.13
CA ILE A 93 -12.88 -21.55 7.58
C ILE A 93 -12.80 -21.45 9.11
N ALA A 94 -13.05 -22.56 9.80
CA ALA A 94 -13.12 -22.61 11.27
C ALA A 94 -11.87 -22.03 11.96
N GLU A 95 -10.68 -22.31 11.44
CA GLU A 95 -9.41 -21.78 11.97
C GLU A 95 -9.30 -20.25 11.88
N ARG A 96 -10.00 -19.62 10.92
CA ARG A 96 -10.05 -18.16 10.74
C ARG A 96 -11.20 -17.51 11.50
N GLU A 97 -12.11 -18.30 12.06
CA GLU A 97 -13.34 -17.84 12.76
C GLU A 97 -13.30 -18.11 14.26
N PHE A 98 -12.15 -18.47 14.82
CA PHE A 98 -12.01 -18.73 16.26
C PHE A 98 -12.53 -17.59 17.14
N ASN A 99 -12.38 -16.34 16.71
CA ASN A 99 -12.91 -15.14 17.37
C ASN A 99 -14.12 -14.51 16.65
N GLY A 100 -14.83 -15.31 15.84
CA GLY A 100 -15.93 -14.88 14.99
C GLY A 100 -15.53 -14.61 13.53
N PRO A 101 -16.51 -14.48 12.62
CA PRO A 101 -16.27 -14.22 11.20
C PRO A 101 -15.52 -12.91 10.94
N VAL A 102 -14.64 -12.91 9.95
CA VAL A 102 -13.82 -11.77 9.56
C VAL A 102 -14.08 -11.40 8.11
N VAL A 103 -14.47 -10.14 7.87
CA VAL A 103 -14.53 -9.57 6.51
C VAL A 103 -13.13 -9.09 6.13
N GLY A 104 -12.51 -9.78 5.16
CA GLY A 104 -11.18 -9.46 4.67
C GLY A 104 -11.14 -8.17 3.86
N TRP A 105 -9.95 -7.60 3.70
CA TRP A 105 -9.74 -6.40 2.89
C TRP A 105 -10.25 -6.54 1.45
N GLN A 106 -10.11 -7.71 0.82
CA GLN A 106 -10.62 -7.94 -0.53
C GLN A 106 -12.12 -7.63 -0.64
N GLN A 107 -12.94 -8.16 0.28
CA GLN A 107 -14.38 -7.87 0.29
C GLN A 107 -14.66 -6.40 0.60
N ARG A 108 -13.95 -5.81 1.59
CA ARG A 108 -14.12 -4.39 1.95
C ARG A 108 -13.81 -3.46 0.77
N TYR A 109 -12.85 -3.83 -0.08
CA TYR A 109 -12.54 -3.11 -1.30
C TYR A 109 -13.63 -3.26 -2.37
N ARG A 110 -14.15 -4.47 -2.59
CA ARG A 110 -15.27 -4.69 -3.53
C ARG A 110 -16.52 -3.89 -3.12
N ASP A 111 -16.87 -3.93 -1.83
CA ASP A 111 -17.99 -3.16 -1.28
C ASP A 111 -17.76 -1.65 -1.38
N GLY A 112 -16.53 -1.22 -1.10
CA GLY A 112 -16.11 0.17 -1.21
C GLY A 112 -16.20 0.73 -2.63
N ILE A 113 -15.66 0.00 -3.61
CA ILE A 113 -15.74 0.34 -5.04
C ILE A 113 -17.20 0.39 -5.49
N ALA A 114 -18.02 -0.59 -5.11
CA ALA A 114 -19.45 -0.58 -5.42
C ALA A 114 -20.15 0.66 -4.82
N GLY A 115 -19.77 1.07 -3.62
CA GLY A 115 -20.28 2.29 -2.98
C GLY A 115 -19.83 3.60 -3.65
N LEU A 116 -18.63 3.64 -4.24
CA LEU A 116 -18.16 4.78 -5.04
C LEU A 116 -18.97 4.93 -6.33
N GLY A 117 -19.30 3.80 -6.98
CA GLY A 117 -20.05 3.74 -8.22
C GLY A 117 -19.16 3.54 -9.46
N PRO A 118 -19.70 2.95 -10.54
CA PRO A 118 -18.90 2.52 -11.71
C PRO A 118 -18.36 3.67 -12.56
N ASP A 119 -18.91 4.88 -12.41
CA ASP A 119 -18.54 6.09 -13.12
C ASP A 119 -17.50 6.94 -12.38
N PHE A 120 -17.14 6.56 -11.15
CA PHE A 120 -16.31 7.36 -10.23
C PHE A 120 -15.05 7.94 -10.88
N ALA A 121 -14.28 7.13 -11.60
CA ALA A 121 -13.02 7.55 -12.23
C ALA A 121 -13.19 8.67 -13.28
N THR A 122 -14.39 8.85 -13.81
CA THR A 122 -14.71 9.84 -14.85
C THR A 122 -15.40 11.10 -14.32
N LEU A 123 -15.81 11.09 -13.04
CA LEU A 123 -16.44 12.23 -12.39
C LEU A 123 -15.48 13.40 -12.18
N ALA A 124 -16.03 14.60 -12.00
CA ALA A 124 -15.24 15.75 -11.58
C ALA A 124 -14.70 15.55 -10.16
N GLY A 125 -13.57 16.20 -9.82
CA GLY A 125 -12.91 16.01 -8.52
C GLY A 125 -13.81 16.30 -7.31
N GLU A 126 -14.68 17.32 -7.39
CA GLU A 126 -15.64 17.63 -6.32
C GLU A 126 -16.68 16.52 -6.10
N GLU A 127 -17.14 15.89 -7.19
CA GLU A 127 -18.07 14.77 -7.11
C GLU A 127 -17.37 13.50 -6.61
N GLN A 128 -16.11 13.28 -6.99
CA GLN A 128 -15.28 12.20 -6.44
C GLN A 128 -15.10 12.36 -4.92
N ASP A 129 -14.83 13.57 -4.44
CA ASP A 129 -14.71 13.87 -3.02
C ASP A 129 -16.01 13.57 -2.27
N ALA A 130 -17.16 14.02 -2.81
CA ALA A 130 -18.47 13.76 -2.24
C ALA A 130 -18.80 12.26 -2.16
N ARG A 131 -18.46 11.49 -3.20
CA ARG A 131 -18.63 10.02 -3.22
C ARG A 131 -17.72 9.33 -2.19
N LEU A 132 -16.48 9.78 -2.04
CA LEU A 132 -15.57 9.28 -1.01
C LEU A 132 -16.10 9.57 0.41
N ASP A 133 -16.64 10.77 0.63
CA ASP A 133 -17.24 11.15 1.92
C ASP A 133 -18.50 10.34 2.25
N ALA A 134 -19.22 9.85 1.24
CA ALA A 134 -20.38 8.98 1.41
C ALA A 134 -20.01 7.54 1.83
N VAL A 135 -18.74 7.13 1.73
CA VAL A 135 -18.24 5.79 2.13
C VAL A 135 -17.14 5.88 3.19
N PRO A 136 -17.39 6.51 4.36
CA PRO A 136 -16.34 6.94 5.28
C PRO A 136 -15.45 5.81 5.81
N ALA A 137 -16.02 4.62 6.06
CA ALA A 137 -15.25 3.46 6.51
C ALA A 137 -14.29 2.94 5.42
N PHE A 138 -14.71 2.97 4.16
CA PHE A 138 -13.86 2.59 3.04
C PHE A 138 -12.82 3.68 2.75
N LYS A 139 -13.20 4.96 2.78
CA LYS A 139 -12.28 6.09 2.64
C LYS A 139 -11.14 6.02 3.65
N ALA A 140 -11.44 5.70 4.91
CA ALA A 140 -10.42 5.54 5.95
C ALA A 140 -9.45 4.38 5.66
N LEU A 141 -9.97 3.21 5.28
CA LEU A 141 -9.15 2.05 4.89
C LEU A 141 -8.27 2.35 3.66
N LEU A 142 -8.86 3.00 2.65
CA LEU A 142 -8.16 3.39 1.43
C LEU A 142 -7.05 4.40 1.74
N TYR A 143 -7.30 5.38 2.61
CA TYR A 143 -6.30 6.35 3.02
C TYR A 143 -5.13 5.71 3.77
N GLU A 144 -5.41 4.75 4.67
CA GLU A 144 -4.36 3.98 5.36
C GLU A 144 -3.47 3.24 4.35
N HIS A 145 -4.08 2.51 3.43
CA HIS A 145 -3.34 1.78 2.39
C HIS A 145 -2.64 2.72 1.39
N ALA A 146 -3.22 3.88 1.10
CA ALA A 146 -2.60 4.89 0.25
C ALA A 146 -1.35 5.47 0.91
N CYS A 147 -1.38 5.72 2.21
CA CYS A 147 -0.19 6.10 2.99
C CYS A 147 0.87 4.99 2.94
N HIS A 148 0.48 3.73 3.13
CA HIS A 148 1.42 2.61 3.00
C HIS A 148 2.04 2.56 1.60
N GLY A 149 1.24 2.69 0.54
CA GLY A 149 1.74 2.69 -0.83
C GLY A 149 2.62 3.90 -1.16
N ALA A 150 2.33 5.08 -0.61
CA ALA A 150 3.11 6.28 -0.86
C ALA A 150 4.46 6.28 -0.13
N TYR A 151 4.52 5.71 1.07
CA TYR A 151 5.64 5.92 2.00
C TYR A 151 6.36 4.64 2.45
N SER A 152 5.95 3.46 1.99
CA SER A 152 6.72 2.22 2.19
C SER A 152 7.87 2.09 1.18
N ALA A 153 8.69 1.05 1.35
CA ALA A 153 9.74 0.73 0.39
C ALA A 153 9.15 0.37 -0.99
N PRO A 154 9.77 0.83 -2.10
CA PRO A 154 9.23 0.64 -3.45
C PRO A 154 9.13 -0.82 -3.91
N GLU A 155 9.84 -1.73 -3.25
CA GLU A 155 9.78 -3.17 -3.52
C GLU A 155 8.38 -3.78 -3.32
N TYR A 156 7.50 -3.10 -2.56
CA TYR A 156 6.11 -3.49 -2.39
C TYR A 156 5.18 -2.92 -3.49
N GLY A 157 5.70 -2.20 -4.48
CA GLY A 157 4.97 -1.74 -5.68
C GLY A 157 4.60 -0.26 -5.69
N GLY A 158 4.62 0.41 -4.54
CA GLY A 158 4.35 1.85 -4.40
C GLY A 158 5.62 2.69 -4.37
N ASN A 159 5.51 3.94 -3.90
CA ASN A 159 6.62 4.88 -3.70
C ASN A 159 7.65 4.89 -4.85
N ARG A 160 7.16 4.83 -6.10
CA ARG A 160 7.99 4.74 -7.30
C ARG A 160 9.00 5.89 -7.33
N ASP A 161 10.23 5.57 -7.73
CA ASP A 161 11.36 6.51 -7.76
C ASP A 161 11.59 7.24 -6.43
N LEU A 162 11.21 6.60 -5.31
CA LEU A 162 11.28 7.18 -3.97
C LEU A 162 10.51 8.50 -3.85
N GLY A 163 9.46 8.69 -4.65
CA GLY A 163 8.76 9.96 -4.79
C GLY A 163 8.14 10.45 -3.49
N GLY A 164 7.48 9.56 -2.73
CA GLY A 164 6.91 9.90 -1.43
C GLY A 164 7.99 10.20 -0.39
N TRP A 165 9.08 9.43 -0.39
CA TRP A 165 10.23 9.67 0.50
C TRP A 165 10.91 11.02 0.23
N ARG A 166 11.18 11.35 -1.03
CA ARG A 166 11.73 12.64 -1.43
C ARG A 166 10.82 13.80 -1.01
N ALA A 167 9.51 13.64 -1.18
CA ALA A 167 8.53 14.67 -0.83
C ALA A 167 8.51 15.00 0.67
N ILE A 168 8.74 14.00 1.54
CA ILE A 168 8.80 14.20 3.00
C ILE A 168 10.22 14.40 3.54
N GLY A 169 11.23 14.48 2.67
CA GLY A 169 12.64 14.60 3.06
C GLY A 169 13.22 13.36 3.73
N PHE A 170 12.61 12.19 3.56
CA PHE A 170 13.15 10.94 4.07
C PHE A 170 14.24 10.42 3.13
N ALA A 171 15.47 10.28 3.65
CA ALA A 171 16.64 9.85 2.88
C ALA A 171 16.62 8.36 2.49
N GLY A 172 15.59 7.62 2.92
CA GLY A 172 15.49 6.18 2.73
C GLY A 172 16.20 5.40 3.82
N ASP A 173 16.50 4.14 3.52
CA ASP A 173 17.19 3.21 4.41
C ASP A 173 18.72 3.43 4.43
N VAL A 174 19.14 4.69 4.50
CA VAL A 174 20.53 5.05 4.74
C VAL A 174 20.82 4.97 6.24
N GLN A 175 21.91 4.32 6.63
CA GLN A 175 22.45 4.56 7.96
C GLN A 175 22.96 6.00 7.97
N PRO A 176 22.44 6.92 8.82
CA PRO A 176 22.98 8.26 8.88
C PRO A 176 24.46 8.14 9.19
N ARG A 177 25.31 8.89 8.46
CA ARG A 177 26.69 9.03 8.89
C ARG A 177 26.60 9.59 10.31
N GLY A 178 27.16 8.87 11.27
CA GLY A 178 27.19 9.36 12.65
C GLY A 178 27.77 10.78 12.67
N TYR A 179 27.36 11.58 13.65
CA TYR A 179 27.92 12.91 13.80
C TYR A 179 29.42 12.80 14.05
N THR A 180 30.19 13.60 13.33
CA THR A 180 31.59 13.82 13.66
C THR A 180 31.70 14.58 14.98
N ASP A 181 32.81 14.43 15.68
CA ASP A 181 33.09 15.17 16.92
C ASP A 181 32.91 16.68 16.72
N ALA A 182 33.24 17.21 15.54
CA ALA A 182 33.09 18.63 15.20
C ALA A 182 31.62 19.08 15.08
N GLU A 183 30.75 18.23 14.51
CA GLU A 183 29.30 18.48 14.37
C GLU A 183 28.58 18.39 15.72
N VAL A 184 29.07 17.56 16.65
CA VAL A 184 28.53 17.50 18.03
C VAL A 184 29.01 18.67 18.88
N ALA A 185 30.27 19.08 18.71
CA ALA A 185 30.88 20.14 19.53
C ALA A 185 30.43 21.56 19.13
N ASN A 186 29.96 21.77 17.89
CA ASN A 186 29.50 23.07 17.38
C ASN A 186 28.14 22.93 16.67
N PRO A 187 27.04 22.80 17.43
CA PRO A 187 25.70 22.61 16.88
C PRO A 187 25.14 23.83 16.16
#